data_AF-A0A344L5K9-F1
#
_entry.id   AF-A0A344L5K9-F1
#
_cell.length_a   1.000
_cell.length_b   1.000
_cell.length_c   1.000
_cell.angle_alpha   90.00
_cell.angle_beta   90.00
_cell.angle_gamma   90.00
#
_symmetry.space_group_name_H-M   'P 1'
#
loop_
_entity.id
_entity.type
_entity.pdbx_description
1 polymer ?
#
loop_
_entity_poly.entity_id
_entity_poly.type
_entity_poly.pdbx_seq_one_letter_code
_entity_poly.pdbx_strand_id
1 'polypeptide(L)'
;MVTPAAAQRLHRRLGDREFAWISLRDVGLSRAQAGQVAARQGFHVAGGAGDQTDEVLLLSRRPVAEPRALIVRRRVNPHTLALSGLFLLLALVLSNALALAYLDTVGLPVLFASLGVQVLLGAALVFGWYARGRSYRISAALSKFDGRTPVTVLPSQFKISPELLVRLAAQLGYACADSTTHHGSGRVQLTFGLAGQPGYQGRRATSSPARRKWLVKRITAREPVWISLREAKLPRWEVDAVAAEHGERVVWQCTDPSDQLLLIGRGDHRPPLRSSARVRPFVLHFLVPGLLVVLGGTFGVIALFLDLRVTASVTFTAVVVLLPIVFYAPRLFPASAQAGFLAREFNGRPRTAVISSLYSLSDQLIVQVAAAFGYQCTSESSTQATGRILSFSKRTR
;
A
#
# COMPACT_ATOMS: atom_id res chain seq x y z
N MET A 1 -7.83 37.60 13.13
CA MET A 1 -6.38 37.67 12.82
C MET A 1 -5.74 36.32 13.11
N VAL A 2 -4.76 35.88 12.31
CA VAL A 2 -4.03 34.61 12.53
C VAL A 2 -2.97 34.83 13.61
N THR A 3 -3.01 34.09 14.71
CA THR A 3 -1.97 34.21 15.74
C THR A 3 -0.67 33.54 15.27
N PRO A 4 0.52 34.11 15.57
CA PRO A 4 1.80 33.53 15.19
C PRO A 4 1.96 32.08 15.69
N ALA A 5 1.49 31.82 16.90
CA ALA A 5 1.50 30.48 17.51
C ALA A 5 0.66 29.46 16.72
N ALA A 6 -0.53 29.85 16.24
CA ALA A 6 -1.38 28.98 15.44
C ALA A 6 -0.78 28.68 14.05
N ALA A 7 -0.19 29.70 13.41
CA ALA A 7 0.54 29.52 12.16
C ALA A 7 1.76 28.60 12.32
N GLN A 8 2.52 28.74 13.41
CA GLN A 8 3.68 27.92 13.70
C GLN A 8 3.30 26.46 14.05
N ARG A 9 2.15 26.23 14.70
CA ARG A 9 1.59 24.88 14.91
C ARG A 9 1.21 24.23 13.59
N LEU A 10 0.56 24.97 12.69
CA LEU A 10 0.20 24.49 11.36
C LEU A 10 1.46 24.15 10.54
N HIS A 11 2.45 25.03 10.55
CA HIS A 11 3.73 24.82 9.88
C HIS A 11 4.45 23.55 10.37
N ARG A 12 4.56 23.36 11.68
CA ARG A 12 5.15 22.14 12.27
C ARG A 12 4.37 20.87 11.90
N ARG A 13 3.05 20.95 11.73
CA ARG A 13 2.19 19.81 11.35
C ARG A 13 2.30 19.46 9.86
N LEU A 14 2.53 20.47 9.02
CA LEU A 14 2.71 20.31 7.58
C LEU A 14 4.10 19.75 7.26
N GLY A 15 5.17 20.35 7.78
CA GLY A 15 6.55 19.91 7.54
C GLY A 15 6.83 19.58 6.07
N ASP A 16 7.62 18.53 5.82
CA ASP A 16 7.93 18.01 4.48
C ASP A 16 6.91 16.99 3.95
N ARG A 17 5.71 16.94 4.53
CA ARG A 17 4.69 15.96 4.14
C ARG A 17 4.08 16.35 2.80
N GLU A 18 3.77 15.37 1.95
CA GLU A 18 2.99 15.64 0.73
C GLU A 18 1.52 15.98 1.04
N PHE A 19 0.98 15.47 2.16
CA PHE A 19 -0.38 15.71 2.63
C PHE A 19 -0.51 15.62 4.15
N ALA A 20 -1.52 16.29 4.71
CA ALA A 20 -1.83 16.25 6.13
C ALA A 20 -3.33 16.43 6.39
N TRP A 21 -3.87 15.62 7.31
CA TRP A 21 -5.19 15.85 7.91
C TRP A 21 -5.02 16.70 9.17
N ILE A 22 -5.68 17.85 9.21
CA ILE A 22 -5.53 18.86 10.26
C ILE A 22 -6.90 19.25 10.79
N SER A 23 -7.13 19.04 12.10
CA SER A 23 -8.30 19.59 12.77
C SER A 23 -8.10 21.09 13.00
N LEU A 24 -9.08 21.89 12.57
CA LEU A 24 -9.09 23.32 12.77
C LEU A 24 -9.06 23.71 14.24
N ARG A 25 -9.71 22.91 15.10
CA ARG A 25 -9.70 23.08 16.56
C ARG A 25 -8.30 22.90 17.15
N ASP A 26 -7.56 21.89 16.70
CA ASP A 26 -6.21 21.59 17.21
C ASP A 26 -5.21 22.73 16.90
N VAL A 27 -5.37 23.41 15.76
CA VAL A 27 -4.51 24.53 15.36
C VAL A 27 -5.02 25.87 15.89
N GLY A 28 -6.32 25.98 16.15
CA GLY A 28 -7.00 27.22 16.52
C GLY A 28 -7.13 28.17 15.32
N LEU A 29 -7.46 27.64 14.15
CA LEU A 29 -7.59 28.41 12.90
C LEU A 29 -8.96 28.17 12.26
N SER A 30 -9.54 29.20 11.61
CA SER A 30 -10.68 28.99 10.72
C SER A 30 -10.24 28.34 9.40
N ARG A 31 -11.19 27.82 8.62
CA ARG A 31 -10.91 27.18 7.33
C ARG A 31 -10.16 28.10 6.37
N ALA A 32 -10.62 29.35 6.24
CA ALA A 32 -10.00 30.35 5.39
C ALA A 32 -8.57 30.68 5.85
N GLN A 33 -8.36 30.80 7.16
CA GLN A 33 -7.05 31.08 7.74
C GLN A 33 -6.07 29.91 7.55
N ALA A 34 -6.52 28.68 7.80
CA ALA A 34 -5.74 27.48 7.57
C ALA A 34 -5.37 27.35 6.09
N GLY A 35 -6.31 27.63 5.18
CA GLY A 35 -6.06 27.65 3.74
C GLY A 35 -4.99 28.68 3.33
N GLN A 36 -5.06 29.91 3.85
CA GLN A 36 -4.06 30.94 3.58
C GLN A 36 -2.65 30.56 4.11
N VAL A 37 -2.57 30.05 5.34
CA VAL A 37 -1.29 29.63 5.93
C VAL A 37 -0.71 28.41 5.20
N ALA A 38 -1.55 27.47 4.79
CA ALA A 38 -1.16 26.31 4.00
C ALA A 38 -0.68 26.70 2.59
N ALA A 39 -1.38 27.62 1.93
CA ALA A 39 -1.02 28.11 0.59
C ALA A 39 0.37 28.76 0.56
N ARG A 40 0.75 29.50 1.61
CA ARG A 40 2.11 30.06 1.77
C ARG A 40 3.21 28.99 1.83
N GLN A 41 2.85 27.75 2.15
CA GLN A 41 3.76 26.61 2.21
C GLN A 41 3.60 25.66 1.01
N GLY A 42 2.90 26.11 -0.05
CA GLY A 42 2.65 25.32 -1.25
C GLY A 42 1.61 24.21 -1.07
N PHE A 43 0.76 24.27 -0.04
CA PHE A 43 -0.35 23.34 0.15
C PHE A 43 -1.69 23.94 -0.28
N HIS A 44 -2.55 23.09 -0.85
CA HIS A 44 -3.93 23.39 -1.20
C HIS A 44 -4.90 22.62 -0.30
N VAL A 45 -6.08 23.17 -0.08
CA VAL A 45 -7.17 22.46 0.61
C VAL A 45 -7.79 21.46 -0.37
N ALA A 46 -7.44 20.19 -0.23
CA ALA A 46 -7.93 19.10 -1.08
C ALA A 46 -9.33 18.59 -0.67
N GLY A 47 -9.72 18.83 0.58
CA GLY A 47 -11.03 18.45 1.09
C GLY A 47 -11.22 18.87 2.53
N GLY A 48 -12.46 18.79 3.00
CA GLY A 48 -12.82 19.00 4.39
C GLY A 48 -13.85 17.97 4.81
N ALA A 49 -13.76 17.52 6.06
CA ALA A 49 -14.75 16.64 6.66
C ALA A 49 -14.91 17.01 8.14
N GLY A 50 -16.12 16.89 8.70
CA GLY A 50 -16.46 17.38 10.04
C GLY A 50 -17.60 18.40 10.02
N ASP A 51 -18.03 18.85 11.18
CA ASP A 51 -19.05 19.88 11.40
C ASP A 51 -18.40 21.26 11.63
N GLN A 52 -19.17 22.29 11.96
CA GLN A 52 -18.62 23.62 12.23
C GLN A 52 -17.74 23.67 13.49
N THR A 53 -17.85 22.69 14.40
CA THR A 53 -17.14 22.70 15.69
C THR A 53 -15.84 21.89 15.69
N ASP A 54 -15.70 20.91 14.80
CA ASP A 54 -14.52 20.05 14.68
C ASP A 54 -14.22 19.69 13.21
N GLU A 55 -14.14 20.71 12.36
CA GLU A 55 -13.77 20.55 10.96
C GLU A 55 -12.31 20.08 10.82
N VAL A 56 -12.10 19.02 10.03
CA VAL A 56 -10.80 18.47 9.67
C VAL A 56 -10.56 18.74 8.19
N LEU A 57 -9.50 19.49 7.90
CA LEU A 57 -9.06 19.76 6.54
C LEU A 57 -8.01 18.77 6.08
N LEU A 58 -8.12 18.39 4.82
CA LEU A 58 -7.10 17.65 4.10
C LEU A 58 -6.30 18.65 3.28
N LEU A 59 -5.05 18.87 3.67
CA LEU A 59 -4.12 19.74 2.98
C LEU A 59 -3.15 18.90 2.17
N SER A 60 -2.86 19.30 0.93
CA SER A 60 -1.93 18.58 0.05
C SER A 60 -1.11 19.54 -0.81
N ARG A 61 0.18 19.24 -1.02
CA ARG A 61 1.04 20.02 -1.93
C ARG A 61 0.70 19.82 -3.40
N ARG A 62 0.07 18.70 -3.73
CA ARG A 62 -0.44 18.43 -5.08
C ARG A 62 -1.96 18.61 -5.09
N PRO A 63 -2.55 19.16 -6.16
CA PRO A 63 -3.99 19.15 -6.32
C PRO A 63 -4.46 17.69 -6.32
N VAL A 64 -5.18 17.29 -5.28
CA VAL A 64 -5.69 15.92 -5.16
C VAL A 64 -7.09 15.90 -5.71
N ALA A 65 -7.26 15.28 -6.87
CA ALA A 65 -8.56 15.15 -7.51
C ALA A 65 -9.54 14.27 -6.69
N GLU A 66 -9.04 13.38 -5.82
CA GLU A 66 -9.86 12.47 -5.02
C GLU A 66 -9.26 12.14 -3.63
N PRO A 67 -10.03 12.29 -2.53
CA PRO A 67 -9.59 11.98 -1.16
C PRO A 67 -9.06 10.55 -0.95
N ARG A 68 -9.45 9.59 -1.80
CA ARG A 68 -9.02 8.17 -1.71
C ARG A 68 -7.54 7.96 -1.99
N ALA A 69 -6.90 8.84 -2.77
CA ALA A 69 -5.46 8.77 -3.01
C ALA A 69 -4.62 8.98 -1.74
N LEU A 70 -5.26 9.45 -0.66
CA LEU A 70 -4.65 9.83 0.61
C LEU A 70 -4.90 8.79 1.70
N ILE A 71 -5.59 7.69 1.39
CA ILE A 71 -5.59 6.50 2.25
C ILE A 71 -4.20 5.88 2.10
N VAL A 72 -3.28 6.30 2.97
CA VAL A 72 -2.01 5.63 3.17
C VAL A 72 -2.34 4.26 3.74
N ARG A 73 -2.49 3.27 2.86
CA ARG A 73 -2.41 1.85 3.24
C ARG A 73 -0.95 1.52 3.55
N ARG A 74 -0.40 2.15 4.58
CA ARG A 74 0.60 1.44 5.38
C ARG A 74 -0.19 0.50 6.27
N ARG A 75 -0.60 -0.65 5.70
CA ARG A 75 -0.92 -1.83 6.49
C ARG A 75 0.41 -2.28 7.07
N VAL A 76 0.88 -1.57 8.09
CA VAL A 76 2.08 -1.99 8.78
C VAL A 76 1.63 -3.18 9.61
N ASN A 77 1.90 -4.37 9.08
CA ASN A 77 1.63 -5.61 9.78
C ASN A 77 2.36 -5.47 11.13
N PRO A 78 1.70 -5.60 12.29
CA PRO A 78 2.38 -5.48 13.58
C PRO A 78 3.56 -6.45 13.66
N HIS A 79 3.48 -7.59 12.97
CA HIS A 79 4.58 -8.53 12.78
C HIS A 79 5.71 -8.00 11.89
N THR A 80 5.44 -7.24 10.81
CA THR A 80 6.53 -6.60 10.05
C THR A 80 7.15 -5.45 10.81
N LEU A 81 6.42 -4.75 11.70
CA LEU A 81 7.01 -3.80 12.63
C LEU A 81 7.90 -4.48 13.66
N ALA A 82 7.42 -5.57 14.26
CA ALA A 82 8.19 -6.36 15.23
C ALA A 82 9.45 -6.97 14.58
N LEU A 83 9.34 -7.53 13.38
CA LEU A 83 10.46 -8.08 12.62
C LEU A 83 11.43 -6.98 12.15
N SER A 84 10.92 -5.84 11.69
CA SER A 84 11.78 -4.71 11.34
C SER A 84 12.49 -4.13 12.57
N GLY A 85 11.82 -4.08 13.71
CA GLY A 85 12.41 -3.68 15.00
C GLY A 85 13.47 -4.68 15.47
N LEU A 86 13.20 -5.98 15.36
CA LEU A 86 14.15 -7.04 15.70
C LEU A 86 15.38 -7.01 14.80
N PHE A 87 15.21 -6.88 13.48
CA PHE A 87 16.33 -6.76 12.53
C PHE A 87 17.17 -5.52 12.78
N LEU A 88 16.52 -4.40 13.11
CA LEU A 88 17.19 -3.13 13.40
C LEU A 88 17.95 -3.21 14.72
N LEU A 89 17.38 -3.89 15.73
CA LEU A 89 18.02 -4.16 17.00
C LEU A 89 19.21 -5.13 16.85
N LEU A 90 19.07 -6.18 16.02
CA LEU A 90 20.15 -7.11 15.72
C LEU A 90 21.29 -6.41 14.96
N ALA A 91 20.96 -5.57 13.97
CA ALA A 91 21.92 -4.76 13.24
C ALA A 91 22.63 -3.74 14.15
N LEU A 92 21.92 -3.18 15.13
CA LEU A 92 22.49 -2.32 16.17
C LEU A 92 23.49 -3.08 17.05
N VAL A 93 23.11 -4.27 17.51
CA VAL A 93 23.98 -5.12 18.35
C VAL A 93 25.22 -5.55 17.57
N LEU A 94 25.06 -5.97 16.31
CA LEU A 94 26.16 -6.40 15.46
C LEU A 94 27.11 -5.24 15.12
N SER A 95 26.55 -4.06 14.81
CA SER A 95 27.31 -2.84 14.53
C SER A 95 28.12 -2.40 15.75
N ASN A 96 27.52 -2.41 16.94
CA ASN A 96 28.22 -2.08 18.18
C ASN A 96 29.28 -3.12 18.55
N ALA A 97 29.01 -4.42 18.37
CA ALA A 97 29.98 -5.48 18.59
C ALA A 97 31.19 -5.35 17.65
N LEU A 98 30.97 -5.03 16.37
CA LEU A 98 32.04 -4.75 15.42
C LEU A 98 32.82 -3.48 15.80
N ALA A 99 32.13 -2.39 16.14
CA ALA A 99 32.80 -1.15 16.53
C ALA A 99 33.67 -1.32 17.79
N LEU A 100 33.23 -2.15 18.75
CA LEU A 100 34.00 -2.54 19.93
C LEU A 100 35.18 -3.45 19.58
N ALA A 101 35.00 -4.42 18.67
CA ALA A 101 36.07 -5.32 18.26
C ALA A 101 37.20 -4.61 17.48
N TYR A 102 36.90 -3.47 16.85
CA TYR A 102 37.83 -2.70 16.03
C TYR A 102 38.24 -1.35 16.65
N LEU A 103 37.93 -1.14 17.93
CA LEU A 103 38.14 0.12 18.65
C LEU A 103 39.60 0.60 18.60
N ASP A 104 40.54 -0.34 18.73
CA ASP A 104 41.99 -0.09 18.70
C ASP A 104 42.51 0.31 17.32
N THR A 105 41.83 -0.11 16.24
CA THR A 105 42.29 0.14 14.85
C THR A 105 41.65 1.36 14.20
N VAL A 106 40.43 1.73 14.58
CA VAL A 106 39.63 2.72 13.84
C VAL A 106 39.36 3.98 14.69
N GLY A 107 39.62 3.90 16.00
CA GLY A 107 39.53 5.02 16.92
C GLY A 107 38.09 5.42 17.29
N LEU A 108 38.00 6.26 18.33
CA LEU A 108 36.76 6.84 18.86
C LEU A 108 35.82 7.51 17.82
N PRO A 109 36.29 8.14 16.72
CA PRO A 109 35.40 8.82 15.77
C PRO A 109 34.36 7.91 15.11
N VAL A 110 34.71 6.64 14.84
CA VAL A 110 33.81 5.69 14.18
C VAL A 110 32.73 5.17 15.13
N LEU A 111 33.03 5.06 16.42
CA LEU A 111 32.03 4.79 17.45
C LEU A 111 31.03 5.92 17.58
N PHE A 112 31.49 7.18 17.61
CA PHE A 112 30.60 8.33 17.67
C PHE A 112 29.72 8.46 16.42
N ALA A 113 30.25 8.15 15.23
CA ALA A 113 29.47 8.09 14.00
C ALA A 113 28.40 6.99 14.05
N SER A 114 28.75 5.78 14.52
CA SER A 114 27.80 4.67 14.71
C SER A 114 26.71 5.04 15.72
N LEU A 115 27.09 5.58 16.89
CA LEU A 115 26.17 6.00 17.94
C LEU A 115 25.25 7.13 17.46
N GLY A 116 25.76 8.10 16.70
CA GLY A 116 24.98 9.19 16.11
C GLY A 116 23.91 8.68 15.14
N VAL A 117 24.25 7.71 14.29
CA VAL A 117 23.29 7.05 13.39
C VAL A 117 22.22 6.31 14.19
N GLN A 118 22.60 5.61 15.27
CA GLN A 118 21.68 4.88 16.14
C GLN A 118 20.70 5.80 16.87
N VAL A 119 21.18 6.92 17.42
CA VAL A 119 20.34 7.92 18.10
C VAL A 119 19.37 8.58 17.12
N LEU A 120 19.82 8.91 15.91
CA LEU A 120 18.94 9.46 14.87
C LEU A 120 17.87 8.46 14.43
N LEU A 121 18.22 7.17 14.31
CA LEU A 121 17.26 6.10 14.01
C LEU A 121 16.24 5.88 15.14
N GLY A 122 16.70 5.85 16.39
CA GLY A 122 15.83 5.74 17.57
C GLY A 122 14.88 6.94 17.69
N ALA A 123 15.40 8.16 17.53
CA ALA A 123 14.61 9.37 17.54
C ALA A 123 13.59 9.41 16.39
N ALA A 124 13.97 9.02 15.17
CA ALA A 124 13.07 8.93 14.02
C ALA A 124 11.94 7.90 14.24
N LEU A 125 12.21 6.79 14.93
CA LEU A 125 11.21 5.79 15.27
C LEU A 125 10.25 6.25 16.36
N VAL A 126 10.75 6.84 17.46
CA VAL A 126 9.91 7.35 18.56
C VAL A 126 9.08 8.55 18.11
N PHE A 127 9.70 9.50 17.40
CA PHE A 127 9.00 10.65 16.82
C PHE A 127 8.01 10.21 15.73
N GLY A 128 8.37 9.20 14.93
CA GLY A 128 7.48 8.56 13.97
C GLY A 128 6.34 7.75 14.59
N TRP A 129 6.40 7.42 15.88
CA TRP A 129 5.34 6.76 16.65
C TRP A 129 4.44 7.80 17.34
N TYR A 130 5.01 8.83 17.96
CA TYR A 130 4.27 9.90 18.64
C TYR A 130 3.58 10.86 17.65
N ALA A 131 4.19 11.11 16.48
CA ALA A 131 3.60 11.88 15.39
C ALA A 131 2.49 11.12 14.63
N ARG A 132 2.18 9.86 15.01
CA ARG A 132 0.95 9.11 14.58
C ARG A 132 -0.29 9.66 15.29
N GLY A 133 -0.41 10.99 15.29
CA GLY A 133 -1.57 11.73 15.75
C GLY A 133 -2.80 11.43 14.88
N ARG A 134 -3.87 12.19 15.12
CA ARG A 134 -5.20 12.13 14.49
C ARG A 134 -5.24 11.66 13.01
N SER A 135 -4.26 12.02 12.17
CA SER A 135 -4.10 11.52 10.79
C SER A 135 -3.92 9.99 10.68
N TYR A 136 -3.18 9.35 11.58
CA TYR A 136 -3.08 7.88 11.63
C TYR A 136 -4.40 7.25 12.07
N ARG A 137 -5.12 7.83 13.02
CA ARG A 137 -6.43 7.33 13.46
C ARG A 137 -7.46 7.41 12.35
N ILE A 138 -7.50 8.54 11.63
CA ILE A 138 -8.33 8.72 10.43
C ILE A 138 -7.90 7.73 9.36
N SER A 139 -6.60 7.60 9.05
CA SER A 139 -6.14 6.62 8.06
C SER A 139 -6.42 5.17 8.45
N ALA A 140 -6.36 4.84 9.75
CA ALA A 140 -6.68 3.52 10.27
C ALA A 140 -8.20 3.24 10.19
N ALA A 141 -9.03 4.23 10.50
CA ALA A 141 -10.48 4.13 10.30
C ALA A 141 -10.81 3.98 8.81
N LEU A 142 -10.18 4.76 7.94
CA LEU A 142 -10.35 4.65 6.48
C LEU A 142 -9.86 3.31 5.93
N SER A 143 -8.88 2.68 6.58
CA SER A 143 -8.41 1.35 6.19
C SER A 143 -9.46 0.24 6.37
N LYS A 144 -10.49 0.48 7.20
CA LYS A 144 -11.64 -0.44 7.35
C LYS A 144 -12.57 -0.41 6.14
N PHE A 145 -12.59 0.69 5.38
CA PHE A 145 -13.33 0.83 4.12
C PHE A 145 -12.49 0.28 2.98
N ASP A 146 -12.24 -1.02 3.03
CA ASP A 146 -11.30 -1.66 2.13
C ASP A 146 -11.92 -2.07 0.79
N GLY A 147 -13.20 -2.33 0.74
CA GLY A 147 -13.94 -2.81 -0.42
C GLY A 147 -15.07 -3.75 0.01
N ARG A 148 -14.96 -4.26 1.25
CA ARG A 148 -15.88 -5.22 1.85
C ARG A 148 -17.18 -4.54 2.22
N THR A 149 -18.28 -5.28 2.15
CA THR A 149 -19.58 -4.86 2.68
C THR A 149 -20.25 -6.06 3.36
N PRO A 150 -21.00 -5.86 4.44
CA PRO A 150 -21.09 -4.62 5.22
C PRO A 150 -19.79 -4.30 5.99
N VAL A 151 -19.35 -3.04 6.00
CA VAL A 151 -18.29 -2.56 6.90
C VAL A 151 -18.93 -2.02 8.15
N THR A 152 -18.67 -2.66 9.28
CA THR A 152 -19.12 -2.14 10.56
C THR A 152 -17.96 -1.50 11.31
N VAL A 153 -18.11 -0.23 11.66
CA VAL A 153 -17.06 0.55 12.32
C VAL A 153 -17.63 1.20 13.58
N LEU A 154 -16.93 1.05 14.70
CA LEU A 154 -17.17 1.84 15.90
C LEU A 154 -16.30 3.11 15.86
N PRO A 155 -16.88 4.31 15.69
CA PRO A 155 -16.11 5.57 15.63
C PRO A 155 -15.30 5.82 16.91
N SER A 156 -15.82 5.34 18.06
CA SER A 156 -15.17 5.43 19.37
C SER A 156 -13.82 4.71 19.44
N GLN A 157 -13.61 3.62 18.69
CA GLN A 157 -12.31 2.91 18.63
C GLN A 157 -11.21 3.79 18.03
N PHE A 158 -11.58 4.71 17.14
CA PHE A 158 -10.65 5.60 16.46
C PHE A 158 -10.63 7.00 17.08
N LYS A 159 -11.48 7.27 18.08
CA LYS A 159 -11.72 8.61 18.64
C LYS A 159 -12.04 9.63 17.53
N ILE A 160 -12.89 9.23 16.58
CA ILE A 160 -13.38 10.04 15.46
C ILE A 160 -14.89 10.23 15.66
N SER A 161 -15.42 11.40 15.35
CA SER A 161 -16.87 11.62 15.42
C SER A 161 -17.61 10.76 14.38
N PRO A 162 -18.79 10.22 14.71
CA PRO A 162 -19.59 9.42 13.77
C PRO A 162 -19.88 10.17 12.46
N GLU A 163 -20.18 11.47 12.52
CA GLU A 163 -20.53 12.27 11.34
C GLU A 163 -19.32 12.43 10.40
N LEU A 164 -18.13 12.62 10.96
CA LEU A 164 -16.87 12.68 10.22
C LEU A 164 -16.61 11.35 9.51
N LEU A 165 -16.86 10.22 10.18
CA LEU A 165 -16.68 8.90 9.59
C LEU A 165 -17.65 8.64 8.43
N VAL A 166 -18.93 9.03 8.57
CA VAL A 166 -19.94 8.89 7.50
C VAL A 166 -19.55 9.72 6.27
N ARG A 167 -19.14 10.97 6.45
CA ARG A 167 -18.70 11.83 5.33
C ARG A 167 -17.48 11.27 4.62
N LEU A 168 -16.51 10.77 5.39
CA LEU A 168 -15.33 10.14 4.81
C LEU A 168 -15.71 8.85 4.07
N ALA A 169 -16.56 7.99 4.63
CA ALA A 169 -17.08 6.79 3.98
C ALA A 169 -17.81 7.10 2.66
N ALA A 170 -18.59 8.18 2.61
CA ALA A 170 -19.27 8.64 1.40
C ALA A 170 -18.27 9.06 0.31
N GLN A 171 -17.19 9.76 0.66
CA GLN A 171 -16.08 10.03 -0.28
C GLN A 171 -15.40 8.74 -0.75
N LEU A 172 -15.43 7.69 0.07
CA LEU A 172 -14.98 6.34 -0.26
C LEU A 172 -16.02 5.49 -1.02
N GLY A 173 -17.17 6.06 -1.39
CA GLY A 173 -18.20 5.38 -2.19
C GLY A 173 -19.04 4.41 -1.39
N TYR A 174 -19.03 4.55 -0.06
CA TYR A 174 -19.87 3.79 0.84
C TYR A 174 -21.08 4.61 1.27
N ALA A 175 -22.24 3.97 1.35
CA ALA A 175 -23.43 4.50 1.97
C ALA A 175 -23.57 3.89 3.38
N CYS A 176 -23.96 4.70 4.36
CA CYS A 176 -24.36 4.19 5.68
C CYS A 176 -25.76 3.58 5.53
N ALA A 177 -25.94 2.32 5.90
CA ALA A 177 -27.27 1.71 5.96
C ALA A 177 -27.92 1.95 7.32
N ASP A 178 -27.18 1.65 8.40
CA ASP A 178 -27.74 1.65 9.75
C ASP A 178 -26.76 2.24 10.77
N SER A 179 -27.31 2.99 11.73
CA SER A 179 -26.65 3.35 12.99
C SER A 179 -27.33 2.61 14.14
N THR A 180 -26.62 1.68 14.76
CA THR A 180 -27.12 0.99 15.96
C THR A 180 -26.41 1.56 17.18
N THR A 181 -27.18 2.11 18.11
CA THR A 181 -26.70 2.51 19.44
C THR A 181 -26.76 1.28 20.35
N HIS A 182 -25.61 0.81 20.84
CA HIS A 182 -25.63 -0.24 21.86
C HIS A 182 -26.19 0.31 23.18
N HIS A 183 -27.41 -0.14 23.54
CA HIS A 183 -28.02 0.12 24.83
C HIS A 183 -27.09 -0.37 25.94
N GLY A 184 -26.61 0.56 26.78
CA GLY A 184 -25.71 0.28 27.91
C GLY A 184 -24.31 0.90 27.81
N SER A 185 -23.77 1.14 26.61
CA SER A 185 -22.40 1.69 26.47
C SER A 185 -22.32 3.05 25.77
N GLY A 186 -23.43 3.58 25.27
CA GLY A 186 -23.45 4.84 24.50
C GLY A 186 -22.58 4.82 23.24
N ARG A 187 -22.19 3.63 22.76
CA ARG A 187 -21.31 3.46 21.60
C ARG A 187 -22.19 3.32 20.35
N VAL A 188 -21.98 4.22 19.40
CA VAL A 188 -22.62 4.16 18.08
C VAL A 188 -21.82 3.21 17.18
N GLN A 189 -22.49 2.24 16.59
CA GLN A 189 -21.95 1.33 15.60
C GLN A 189 -22.55 1.71 14.24
N LEU A 190 -21.68 2.01 13.26
CA LEU A 190 -22.10 2.41 11.92
C LEU A 190 -21.83 1.29 10.94
N THR A 191 -22.84 0.90 10.17
CA THR A 191 -22.75 -0.15 9.15
C THR A 191 -22.83 0.48 7.75
N PHE A 192 -21.83 0.21 6.94
CA PHE A 192 -21.65 0.79 5.61
C PHE A 192 -21.65 -0.27 4.52
N GLY A 193 -22.19 0.06 3.35
CA GLY A 193 -22.16 -0.78 2.15
C GLY A 193 -21.79 0.03 0.91
N LEU A 194 -21.50 -0.64 -0.19
CA LEU A 194 -21.08 0.02 -1.42
C LEU A 194 -22.30 0.69 -2.05
N ALA A 195 -22.11 1.93 -2.49
CA ALA A 195 -23.13 2.66 -3.23
C ALA A 195 -23.57 1.85 -4.47
N GLY A 196 -24.84 1.41 -4.49
CA GLY A 196 -25.43 0.63 -5.59
C GLY A 196 -25.83 -0.81 -5.24
N GLN A 197 -25.50 -1.33 -4.04
CA GLN A 197 -26.10 -2.58 -3.56
C GLN A 197 -27.57 -2.38 -3.12
N PRO A 198 -28.44 -3.40 -3.22
CA PRO A 198 -29.80 -3.33 -2.66
C PRO A 198 -29.73 -2.98 -1.17
N GLY A 199 -30.45 -1.94 -0.74
CA GLY A 199 -30.36 -1.39 0.62
C GLY A 199 -29.28 -0.31 0.83
N TYR A 200 -28.42 -0.05 -0.16
CA TYR A 200 -27.32 0.93 -0.10
C TYR A 200 -27.38 1.89 -1.30
N GLN A 201 -28.35 2.80 -1.32
CA GLN A 201 -28.43 3.84 -2.36
C GLN A 201 -27.46 4.98 -2.05
N GLY A 202 -26.29 4.98 -2.71
CA GLY A 202 -25.34 6.09 -2.66
C GLY A 202 -25.55 7.09 -3.80
N ARG A 203 -25.30 8.37 -3.51
CA ARG A 203 -25.31 9.47 -4.49
C ARG A 203 -24.29 9.21 -5.61
N ARG A 204 -24.70 9.31 -6.90
CA ARG A 204 -23.84 9.11 -8.09
C ARG A 204 -22.57 9.98 -7.99
N ALA A 205 -21.42 9.35 -7.77
CA ALA A 205 -20.14 10.05 -7.83
C ALA A 205 -19.76 10.29 -9.30
N THR A 206 -19.41 11.54 -9.65
CA THR A 206 -18.86 11.89 -10.95
C THR A 206 -17.43 11.33 -11.06
N SER A 207 -17.15 10.58 -12.12
CA SER A 207 -15.85 9.96 -12.35
C SER A 207 -14.81 10.97 -12.85
N SER A 208 -13.54 10.78 -12.46
CA SER A 208 -12.45 11.65 -12.87
C SER A 208 -12.03 11.38 -14.32
N PRO A 209 -12.01 12.40 -15.22
CA PRO A 209 -11.60 12.22 -16.61
C PRO A 209 -10.13 11.74 -16.76
N ALA A 210 -9.28 12.03 -15.77
CA ALA A 210 -7.90 11.53 -15.74
C ALA A 210 -7.84 10.00 -15.57
N ARG A 211 -8.75 9.42 -14.78
CA ARG A 211 -8.83 7.96 -14.56
C ARG A 211 -9.33 7.25 -15.79
N ARG A 212 -10.31 7.83 -16.48
CA ARG A 212 -10.75 7.35 -17.79
C ARG A 212 -9.60 7.34 -18.80
N LYS A 213 -8.83 8.43 -18.92
CA LYS A 213 -7.63 8.47 -19.79
C LYS A 213 -6.57 7.41 -19.43
N TRP A 214 -6.33 7.19 -18.13
CA TRP A 214 -5.42 6.14 -17.66
C TRP A 214 -5.90 4.75 -18.08
N LEU A 215 -7.21 4.48 -17.95
CA LEU A 215 -7.82 3.21 -18.34
C LEU A 215 -7.69 2.99 -19.85
N VAL A 216 -8.02 4.00 -20.66
CA VAL A 216 -7.88 3.95 -22.11
C VAL A 216 -6.45 3.55 -22.50
N LYS A 217 -5.43 4.25 -21.97
CA LYS A 217 -4.01 3.95 -22.26
C LYS A 217 -3.63 2.50 -21.95
N ARG A 218 -4.24 1.89 -20.93
CA ARG A 218 -4.02 0.49 -20.57
C ARG A 218 -4.70 -0.47 -21.54
N ILE A 219 -5.95 -0.19 -21.92
CA ILE A 219 -6.76 -1.05 -22.79
C ILE A 219 -6.27 -0.99 -24.25
N THR A 220 -5.70 0.12 -24.71
CA THR A 220 -5.20 0.22 -26.11
C THR A 220 -3.92 -0.59 -26.36
N ALA A 221 -3.26 -1.11 -25.32
CA ALA A 221 -2.17 -2.05 -25.51
C ALA A 221 -2.75 -3.35 -26.08
N ARG A 222 -2.27 -3.83 -27.24
CA ARG A 222 -2.83 -4.95 -28.02
C ARG A 222 -2.91 -6.32 -27.31
N GLU A 223 -2.61 -6.39 -26.01
CA GLU A 223 -2.62 -7.61 -25.22
C GLU A 223 -3.74 -7.55 -24.16
N PRO A 224 -4.34 -8.69 -23.76
CA PRO A 224 -5.28 -8.70 -22.65
C PRO A 224 -4.67 -8.14 -21.37
N VAL A 225 -5.37 -7.22 -20.71
CA VAL A 225 -4.87 -6.52 -19.51
C VAL A 225 -5.75 -6.85 -18.31
N TRP A 226 -5.11 -7.24 -17.21
CA TRP A 226 -5.75 -7.29 -15.90
C TRP A 226 -5.90 -5.89 -15.32
N ILE A 227 -7.08 -5.58 -14.82
CA ILE A 227 -7.43 -4.29 -14.24
C ILE A 227 -8.10 -4.51 -12.90
N SER A 228 -7.48 -4.02 -11.84
CA SER A 228 -8.09 -3.89 -10.52
C SER A 228 -9.05 -2.70 -10.53
N LEU A 229 -10.32 -2.93 -10.16
CA LEU A 229 -11.28 -1.84 -9.98
C LEU A 229 -10.84 -0.88 -8.87
N ARG A 230 -10.18 -1.40 -7.83
CA ARG A 230 -9.58 -0.56 -6.79
C ARG A 230 -8.50 0.38 -7.34
N GLU A 231 -7.66 -0.11 -8.26
CA GLU A 231 -6.62 0.70 -8.88
C GLU A 231 -7.19 1.69 -9.91
N ALA A 232 -8.12 1.21 -10.74
CA ALA A 232 -8.78 2.02 -11.76
C ALA A 232 -9.56 3.18 -11.14
N LYS A 233 -10.13 2.98 -9.94
CA LYS A 233 -11.01 3.93 -9.25
C LYS A 233 -12.22 4.35 -10.10
N LEU A 234 -12.61 3.49 -11.02
CA LEU A 234 -13.80 3.65 -11.84
C LEU A 234 -14.81 2.59 -11.41
N PRO A 235 -16.10 2.93 -11.35
CA PRO A 235 -17.12 1.92 -11.13
C PRO A 235 -17.12 0.94 -12.31
N ARG A 236 -17.52 -0.31 -12.04
CA ARG A 236 -17.49 -1.39 -13.04
C ARG A 236 -18.16 -1.00 -14.35
N TRP A 237 -19.36 -0.43 -14.29
CA TRP A 237 -20.13 -0.06 -15.48
C TRP A 237 -19.39 0.94 -16.38
N GLU A 238 -18.55 1.81 -15.81
CA GLU A 238 -17.76 2.77 -16.57
C GLU A 238 -16.53 2.09 -17.20
N VAL A 239 -15.92 1.14 -16.48
CA VAL A 239 -14.85 0.31 -17.07
C VAL A 239 -15.38 -0.50 -18.24
N ASP A 240 -16.57 -1.09 -18.10
CA ASP A 240 -17.26 -1.83 -19.16
C ASP A 240 -17.57 -0.91 -20.36
N ALA A 241 -18.09 0.30 -20.11
CA ALA A 241 -18.37 1.28 -21.16
C ALA A 241 -17.10 1.71 -21.91
N VAL A 242 -16.03 2.04 -21.19
CA VAL A 242 -14.74 2.45 -21.79
C VAL A 242 -14.11 1.29 -22.56
N ALA A 243 -14.19 0.06 -22.06
CA ALA A 243 -13.72 -1.11 -22.80
C ALA A 243 -14.50 -1.28 -24.12
N ALA A 244 -15.83 -1.19 -24.05
CA ALA A 244 -16.70 -1.33 -25.22
C ALA A 244 -16.44 -0.25 -26.28
N GLU A 245 -16.19 1.00 -25.87
CA GLU A 245 -15.79 2.10 -26.77
C GLU A 245 -14.53 1.79 -27.58
N HIS A 246 -13.65 0.93 -27.06
CA HIS A 246 -12.41 0.52 -27.72
C HIS A 246 -12.47 -0.87 -28.37
N GLY A 247 -13.67 -1.45 -28.51
CA GLY A 247 -13.86 -2.78 -29.10
C GLY A 247 -13.33 -3.93 -28.23
N GLU A 248 -13.08 -3.65 -26.95
CA GLU A 248 -12.63 -4.62 -25.95
C GLU A 248 -13.81 -4.98 -25.02
N ARG A 249 -13.74 -6.13 -24.35
CA ARG A 249 -14.74 -6.50 -23.35
C ARG A 249 -14.10 -7.14 -22.13
N VAL A 250 -14.84 -7.19 -21.04
CA VAL A 250 -14.43 -8.00 -19.88
C VAL A 250 -14.57 -9.47 -20.24
N VAL A 251 -13.44 -10.15 -20.40
CA VAL A 251 -13.34 -11.58 -20.74
C VAL A 251 -13.44 -12.44 -19.49
N TRP A 252 -12.89 -11.96 -18.37
CA TRP A 252 -12.90 -12.67 -17.11
C TRP A 252 -13.03 -11.73 -15.93
N GLN A 253 -13.59 -12.22 -14.84
CA GLN A 253 -13.74 -11.49 -13.60
C GLN A 253 -13.33 -12.39 -12.44
N CYS A 254 -12.36 -11.93 -11.64
CA CYS A 254 -12.04 -12.50 -10.35
C CYS A 254 -12.49 -11.51 -9.27
N THR A 255 -13.29 -11.96 -8.32
CA THR A 255 -13.83 -11.11 -7.26
C THR A 255 -13.58 -11.76 -5.93
N ASP A 256 -13.02 -10.99 -5.00
CA ASP A 256 -12.94 -11.39 -3.62
C ASP A 256 -13.27 -10.18 -2.71
N PRO A 257 -13.32 -10.37 -1.39
CA PRO A 257 -13.56 -9.27 -0.46
C PRO A 257 -12.47 -8.19 -0.50
N SER A 258 -11.31 -8.46 -1.11
CA SER A 258 -10.19 -7.52 -1.18
C SER A 258 -10.15 -6.73 -2.48
N ASP A 259 -10.63 -7.22 -3.61
CA ASP A 259 -10.55 -6.53 -4.89
C ASP A 259 -11.45 -7.20 -5.93
N GLN A 260 -11.68 -6.48 -7.03
CA GLN A 260 -12.28 -7.03 -8.23
C GLN A 260 -11.31 -6.83 -9.39
N LEU A 261 -10.76 -7.94 -9.88
CA LEU A 261 -9.86 -7.99 -11.01
C LEU A 261 -10.66 -8.34 -12.27
N LEU A 262 -10.57 -7.46 -13.27
CA LEU A 262 -11.19 -7.63 -14.58
C LEU A 262 -10.09 -7.92 -15.59
N LEU A 263 -10.24 -9.00 -16.36
CA LEU A 263 -9.41 -9.23 -17.54
C LEU A 263 -10.13 -8.61 -18.74
N ILE A 264 -9.54 -7.57 -19.31
CA ILE A 264 -10.08 -6.89 -20.50
C ILE A 264 -9.33 -7.37 -21.73
N GLY A 265 -10.06 -7.76 -22.76
CA GLY A 265 -9.51 -8.23 -24.03
C GLY A 265 -10.58 -8.44 -25.10
N ARG A 266 -10.15 -8.74 -26.33
CA ARG A 266 -11.05 -8.97 -27.47
C ARG A 266 -11.79 -10.28 -27.30
N GLY A 267 -13.06 -10.27 -27.67
CA GLY A 267 -14.03 -11.25 -27.19
C GLY A 267 -13.71 -12.73 -27.38
N ASP A 268 -12.87 -13.10 -28.33
CA ASP A 268 -12.58 -14.51 -28.63
C ASP A 268 -11.35 -15.06 -27.91
N HIS A 269 -10.71 -14.24 -27.06
CA HIS A 269 -9.49 -14.65 -26.36
C HIS A 269 -9.85 -15.46 -25.11
N ARG A 270 -9.76 -16.79 -25.19
CA ARG A 270 -9.39 -17.56 -23.99
C ARG A 270 -8.08 -16.95 -23.46
N PRO A 271 -7.91 -16.77 -22.14
CA PRO A 271 -6.67 -16.21 -21.59
C PRO A 271 -5.48 -16.94 -22.23
N PRO A 272 -4.58 -16.23 -22.94
CA PRO A 272 -3.55 -16.89 -23.72
C PRO A 272 -2.69 -17.74 -22.76
N LEU A 273 -2.72 -19.07 -22.94
CA LEU A 273 -1.94 -20.03 -22.16
C LEU A 273 -0.42 -19.80 -22.27
N ARG A 274 0.02 -18.94 -23.18
CA ARG A 274 1.42 -18.62 -23.45
C ARG A 274 1.62 -17.11 -23.40
N SER A 275 1.96 -16.57 -22.23
CA SER A 275 2.68 -15.29 -22.23
C SER A 275 4.06 -15.56 -22.84
N SER A 276 4.39 -14.90 -23.95
CA SER A 276 5.69 -15.01 -24.64
C SER A 276 6.87 -14.40 -23.87
N ALA A 277 6.61 -13.76 -22.73
CA ALA A 277 7.64 -13.14 -21.90
C ALA A 277 8.58 -14.21 -21.30
N ARG A 278 9.87 -14.13 -21.64
CA ARG A 278 10.90 -15.11 -21.24
C ARG A 278 11.18 -15.14 -19.74
N VAL A 279 10.86 -14.08 -19.00
CA VAL A 279 11.32 -13.90 -17.62
C VAL A 279 10.16 -14.08 -16.63
N ARG A 280 10.28 -15.08 -15.76
CA ARG A 280 9.32 -15.37 -14.70
C ARG A 280 9.50 -14.43 -13.51
N PRO A 281 8.43 -13.84 -12.97
CA PRO A 281 8.47 -13.04 -11.74
C PRO A 281 9.09 -13.82 -10.58
N PHE A 282 8.76 -15.11 -10.45
CA PHE A 282 9.39 -15.99 -9.46
C PHE A 282 10.92 -16.04 -9.61
N VAL A 283 11.43 -16.20 -10.83
CA VAL A 283 12.88 -16.24 -11.10
C VAL A 283 13.52 -14.91 -10.72
N LEU A 284 12.90 -13.78 -11.08
CA LEU A 284 13.41 -12.46 -10.72
C LEU A 284 13.50 -12.27 -9.19
N HIS A 285 12.53 -12.80 -8.46
CA HIS A 285 12.47 -12.67 -7.01
C HIS A 285 13.61 -13.38 -6.27
N PHE A 286 14.09 -14.52 -6.78
CA PHE A 286 15.23 -15.23 -6.18
C PHE A 286 16.57 -14.84 -6.80
N LEU A 287 16.59 -14.61 -8.11
CA LEU A 287 17.81 -14.31 -8.86
C LEU A 287 18.40 -12.96 -8.46
N VAL A 288 17.58 -11.92 -8.29
CA VAL A 288 18.09 -10.56 -8.00
C VAL A 288 18.71 -10.47 -6.60
N PRO A 289 18.05 -10.92 -5.51
CA PRO A 289 18.69 -10.98 -4.20
C PRO A 289 19.92 -11.90 -4.19
N GLY A 290 19.84 -13.07 -4.84
CA GLY A 290 20.98 -13.99 -4.93
C GLY A 290 22.19 -13.35 -5.60
N LEU A 291 21.98 -12.69 -6.74
CA LEU A 291 23.03 -11.97 -7.46
C LEU A 291 23.61 -10.81 -6.63
N LEU A 292 22.76 -10.07 -5.91
CA LEU A 292 23.20 -8.99 -5.02
C LEU A 292 24.10 -9.53 -3.90
N VAL A 293 23.72 -10.65 -3.27
CA VAL A 293 24.52 -11.29 -2.22
C VAL A 293 25.84 -11.83 -2.77
N VAL A 294 25.81 -12.52 -3.92
CA VAL A 294 27.01 -13.09 -4.54
C VAL A 294 27.98 -11.98 -4.98
N LEU A 295 27.50 -11.00 -5.75
CA LEU A 295 28.36 -9.92 -6.24
C LEU A 295 28.86 -9.02 -5.11
N GLY A 296 27.97 -8.59 -4.21
CA GLY A 296 28.34 -7.73 -3.09
C GLY A 296 29.20 -8.45 -2.06
N GLY A 297 28.95 -9.73 -1.79
CA GLY A 297 29.79 -10.55 -0.93
C GLY A 297 31.19 -10.76 -1.53
N THR A 298 31.26 -11.13 -2.81
CA THR A 298 32.54 -11.32 -3.52
C THR A 298 33.35 -10.03 -3.55
N PHE A 299 32.72 -8.90 -3.89
CA PHE A 299 33.39 -7.60 -3.92
C PHE A 299 33.84 -7.15 -2.52
N GLY A 300 33.02 -7.38 -1.49
CA GLY A 300 33.37 -7.10 -0.10
C GLY A 300 34.57 -7.93 0.38
N VAL A 301 34.61 -9.22 0.02
CA VAL A 301 35.74 -10.11 0.34
C VAL A 301 37.01 -9.70 -0.40
N ILE A 302 36.94 -9.42 -1.71
CA ILE A 302 38.10 -8.93 -2.49
C ILE A 302 38.63 -7.63 -1.87
N ALA A 303 37.74 -6.70 -1.50
CA ALA A 303 38.14 -5.46 -0.85
C ALA A 303 38.85 -5.69 0.50
N LEU A 304 38.43 -6.70 1.28
CA LEU A 304 39.14 -7.09 2.51
C LEU A 304 40.55 -7.63 2.21
N PHE A 305 40.71 -8.49 1.20
CA PHE A 305 42.01 -9.04 0.81
C PHE A 305 42.99 -7.96 0.32
N LEU A 306 42.48 -6.89 -0.28
CA LEU A 306 43.28 -5.74 -0.73
C LEU A 306 43.50 -4.68 0.37
N ASP A 307 43.13 -4.98 1.62
CA ASP A 307 43.14 -4.07 2.78
C ASP A 307 42.34 -2.77 2.58
N LEU A 308 41.36 -2.80 1.66
CA LEU A 308 40.40 -1.71 1.39
C LEU A 308 39.21 -1.78 2.35
N ARG A 309 39.50 -1.66 3.66
CA ARG A 309 38.52 -1.88 4.75
C ARG A 309 37.25 -1.02 4.64
N VAL A 310 37.40 0.23 4.20
CA VAL A 310 36.26 1.15 3.99
C VAL A 310 35.39 0.69 2.82
N THR A 311 35.99 0.25 1.71
CA THR A 311 35.25 -0.28 0.55
C THR A 311 34.49 -1.56 0.91
N ALA A 312 35.12 -2.44 1.69
CA ALA A 312 34.47 -3.65 2.19
C ALA A 312 33.25 -3.31 3.06
N SER A 313 33.39 -2.42 4.04
CA SER A 313 32.31 -2.05 4.94
C SER A 313 31.14 -1.39 4.22
N VAL A 314 31.40 -0.50 3.26
CA VAL A 314 30.37 0.12 2.40
C VAL A 314 29.64 -0.95 1.58
N THR A 315 30.37 -1.91 1.01
CA THR A 315 29.77 -2.96 0.18
C THR A 315 28.86 -3.87 0.99
N PHE A 316 29.32 -4.34 2.16
CA PHE A 316 28.49 -5.16 3.04
C PHE A 316 27.25 -4.38 3.53
N THR A 317 27.42 -3.11 3.89
CA THR A 317 26.30 -2.24 4.29
C THR A 317 25.30 -2.08 3.15
N ALA A 318 25.77 -1.84 1.92
CA ALA A 318 24.91 -1.72 0.75
C ALA A 318 24.12 -3.00 0.49
N VAL A 319 24.75 -4.18 0.60
CA VAL A 319 24.04 -5.46 0.47
C VAL A 319 22.96 -5.59 1.55
N VAL A 320 23.28 -5.36 2.81
CA VAL A 320 22.33 -5.47 3.94
C VAL A 320 21.14 -4.52 3.77
N VAL A 321 21.36 -3.32 3.24
CA VAL A 321 20.29 -2.32 3.02
C VAL A 321 19.47 -2.62 1.77
N LEU A 322 20.11 -3.02 0.67
CA LEU A 322 19.44 -3.27 -0.61
C LEU A 322 18.65 -4.59 -0.61
N LEU A 323 19.12 -5.60 0.12
CA LEU A 323 18.47 -6.91 0.19
C LEU A 323 16.98 -6.83 0.55
N PRO A 324 16.56 -6.19 1.66
CA PRO A 324 15.13 -6.06 1.97
C PRO A 324 14.40 -5.25 0.89
N ILE A 325 14.99 -4.19 0.33
CA ILE A 325 14.36 -3.38 -0.73
C ILE A 325 14.01 -4.26 -1.93
N VAL A 326 14.93 -5.11 -2.38
CA VAL A 326 14.71 -6.04 -3.49
C VAL A 326 13.62 -7.06 -3.15
N PHE A 327 13.63 -7.63 -1.94
CA PHE A 327 12.58 -8.56 -1.50
C PHE A 327 11.19 -7.89 -1.43
N TYR A 328 11.12 -6.61 -1.06
CA TYR A 328 9.87 -5.84 -0.98
C TYR A 328 9.42 -5.25 -2.32
N ALA A 329 10.31 -5.07 -3.29
CA ALA A 329 10.01 -4.40 -4.56
C ALA A 329 8.81 -5.01 -5.32
N PRO A 330 8.63 -6.34 -5.40
CA PRO A 330 7.46 -6.94 -6.06
C PRO A 330 6.11 -6.50 -5.45
N ARG A 331 6.10 -6.19 -4.16
CA ARG A 331 4.90 -5.74 -3.44
C ARG A 331 4.53 -4.29 -3.74
N LEU A 332 5.45 -3.52 -4.35
CA LEU A 332 5.20 -2.15 -4.77
C LEU A 332 4.44 -2.08 -6.10
N PHE A 333 4.41 -3.16 -6.87
CA PHE A 333 3.63 -3.19 -8.09
C PHE A 333 2.12 -3.16 -7.79
N PRO A 334 1.35 -2.46 -8.63
CA PRO A 334 -0.09 -2.40 -8.44
C PRO A 334 -0.76 -3.76 -8.69
N ALA A 335 -1.95 -3.97 -8.12
CA ALA A 335 -2.68 -5.24 -8.20
C ALA A 335 -2.92 -5.71 -9.64
N SER A 336 -3.16 -4.79 -10.58
CA SER A 336 -3.28 -5.10 -12.01
C SER A 336 -2.00 -5.73 -12.58
N ALA A 337 -0.84 -5.16 -12.25
CA ALA A 337 0.45 -5.68 -12.70
C ALA A 337 0.78 -7.02 -12.03
N GLN A 338 0.46 -7.16 -10.74
CA GLN A 338 0.65 -8.40 -10.00
C GLN A 338 -0.24 -9.54 -10.54
N ALA A 339 -1.49 -9.25 -10.88
CA ALA A 339 -2.38 -10.21 -11.55
C ALA A 339 -1.81 -10.62 -12.93
N GLY A 340 -1.26 -9.65 -13.67
CA GLY A 340 -0.52 -9.92 -14.91
C GLY A 340 0.71 -10.81 -14.69
N PHE A 341 1.51 -10.57 -13.65
CA PHE A 341 2.65 -11.42 -13.29
C PHE A 341 2.22 -12.82 -12.86
N LEU A 342 1.15 -12.92 -12.06
CA LEU A 342 0.60 -14.19 -11.61
C LEU A 342 0.08 -15.03 -12.78
N ALA A 343 -0.63 -14.40 -13.72
CA ALA A 343 -1.11 -15.06 -14.93
C ALA A 343 0.01 -15.74 -15.72
N ARG A 344 1.23 -15.20 -15.68
CA ARG A 344 2.42 -15.78 -16.37
C ARG A 344 2.92 -17.06 -15.72
N GLU A 345 2.62 -17.31 -14.45
CA GLU A 345 2.97 -18.58 -13.79
C GLU A 345 2.14 -19.76 -14.34
N PHE A 346 0.95 -19.48 -14.86
CA PHE A 346 0.01 -20.45 -15.44
C PHE A 346 0.24 -20.69 -16.94
N ASN A 347 1.48 -21.02 -17.30
CA ASN A 347 1.96 -21.11 -18.69
C ASN A 347 1.66 -22.43 -19.43
N GLY A 348 0.66 -23.19 -18.97
CA GLY A 348 0.24 -24.46 -19.56
C GLY A 348 0.98 -25.70 -19.06
N ARG A 349 1.97 -25.58 -18.16
CA ARG A 349 2.60 -26.72 -17.45
C ARG A 349 1.58 -27.56 -16.67
N PRO A 350 1.79 -28.88 -16.51
CA PRO A 350 0.84 -29.75 -15.81
C PRO A 350 0.72 -29.42 -14.32
N ARG A 351 1.80 -28.92 -13.70
CA ARG A 351 1.83 -28.48 -12.30
C ARG A 351 2.58 -27.17 -12.17
N THR A 352 2.08 -26.29 -11.31
CA THR A 352 2.69 -25.00 -10.97
C THR A 352 2.52 -24.74 -9.48
N ALA A 353 3.56 -24.27 -8.80
CA ALA A 353 3.47 -23.79 -7.42
C ALA A 353 3.61 -22.27 -7.39
N VAL A 354 2.77 -21.61 -6.60
CA VAL A 354 2.75 -20.16 -6.43
C VAL A 354 2.91 -19.84 -4.96
N ILE A 355 3.91 -19.02 -4.63
CA ILE A 355 4.08 -18.49 -3.28
C ILE A 355 3.19 -17.25 -3.14
N SER A 356 2.11 -17.35 -2.36
CA SER A 356 1.12 -16.28 -2.19
C SER A 356 1.76 -14.96 -1.74
N SER A 357 2.74 -15.03 -0.83
CA SER A 357 3.39 -13.87 -0.20
C SER A 357 4.15 -12.97 -1.18
N LEU A 358 4.46 -13.46 -2.39
CA LEU A 358 5.09 -12.71 -3.47
C LEU A 358 4.12 -11.78 -4.19
N TYR A 359 2.83 -12.09 -4.14
CA TYR A 359 1.78 -11.30 -4.75
C TYR A 359 1.02 -10.59 -3.63
N SER A 360 0.74 -9.29 -3.77
CA SER A 360 -0.15 -8.57 -2.85
C SER A 360 -1.63 -8.85 -3.17
N LEU A 361 -1.94 -10.07 -3.63
CA LEU A 361 -3.27 -10.58 -3.94
C LEU A 361 -3.70 -11.58 -2.86
N SER A 362 -5.00 -11.71 -2.63
CA SER A 362 -5.50 -12.74 -1.72
C SER A 362 -5.39 -14.13 -2.34
N ASP A 363 -5.30 -15.15 -1.49
CA ASP A 363 -5.28 -16.55 -1.93
C ASP A 363 -6.50 -16.91 -2.79
N GLN A 364 -7.67 -16.34 -2.46
CA GLN A 364 -8.90 -16.52 -3.24
C GLN A 364 -8.78 -15.92 -4.65
N LEU A 365 -8.22 -14.72 -4.78
CA LEU A 365 -7.97 -14.13 -6.11
C LEU A 365 -6.93 -14.96 -6.87
N ILE A 366 -5.89 -15.46 -6.19
CA ILE A 366 -4.87 -16.30 -6.83
C ILE A 366 -5.52 -17.57 -7.42
N VAL A 367 -6.39 -18.24 -6.64
CA VAL A 367 -7.12 -19.43 -7.09
C VAL A 367 -8.07 -19.11 -8.24
N GLN A 368 -8.79 -17.99 -8.20
CA GLN A 368 -9.71 -17.59 -9.27
C GLN A 368 -8.96 -17.23 -10.57
N VAL A 369 -7.82 -16.54 -10.46
CA VAL A 369 -6.94 -16.28 -11.59
C VAL A 369 -6.43 -17.60 -12.16
N ALA A 370 -5.96 -18.53 -11.32
CA ALA A 370 -5.54 -19.87 -11.75
C ALA A 370 -6.65 -20.61 -12.51
N ALA A 371 -7.88 -20.57 -11.97
CA ALA A 371 -9.05 -21.19 -12.59
C ALA A 371 -9.37 -20.61 -13.96
N ALA A 372 -9.16 -19.30 -14.17
CA ALA A 372 -9.28 -18.65 -15.49
C ALA A 372 -8.36 -19.29 -16.54
N PHE A 373 -7.20 -19.79 -16.12
CA PHE A 373 -6.23 -20.48 -16.98
C PHE A 373 -6.41 -22.02 -17.00
N GLY A 374 -7.49 -22.54 -16.42
CA GLY A 374 -7.78 -23.98 -16.39
C GLY A 374 -7.00 -24.78 -15.35
N TYR A 375 -6.44 -24.10 -14.35
CA TYR A 375 -5.76 -24.73 -13.21
C TYR A 375 -6.70 -24.91 -12.02
N GLN A 376 -6.48 -25.97 -11.26
CA GLN A 376 -7.15 -26.23 -9.98
C GLN A 376 -6.13 -26.34 -8.86
N CYS A 377 -6.45 -25.75 -7.71
CA CYS A 377 -5.61 -25.87 -6.51
C CYS A 377 -5.67 -27.32 -6.02
N THR A 378 -4.51 -27.98 -5.89
CA THR A 378 -4.41 -29.38 -5.44
C THR A 378 -3.95 -29.50 -4.01
N SER A 379 -3.09 -28.59 -3.57
CA SER A 379 -2.58 -28.61 -2.21
C SER A 379 -2.12 -27.24 -1.78
N GLU A 380 -2.09 -27.08 -0.47
CA GLU A 380 -1.64 -25.89 0.19
C GLU A 380 -0.66 -26.30 1.29
N SER A 381 0.48 -25.65 1.31
CA SER A 381 1.49 -25.83 2.36
C SER A 381 1.91 -24.47 2.87
N SER A 382 2.14 -24.34 4.18
CA SER A 382 2.66 -23.11 4.78
C SER A 382 4.07 -23.35 5.30
N THR A 383 5.00 -22.46 4.96
CA THR A 383 6.35 -22.45 5.53
C THR A 383 6.56 -21.16 6.31
N GLN A 384 7.27 -21.23 7.44
CA GLN A 384 7.59 -20.03 8.23
C GLN A 384 8.46 -19.02 7.44
N ALA A 385 9.32 -19.51 6.53
CA ALA A 385 10.24 -18.67 5.77
C ALA A 385 9.60 -18.00 4.54
N THR A 386 8.74 -18.70 3.80
CA THR A 386 8.24 -18.26 2.48
C THR A 386 6.74 -17.93 2.50
N GLY A 387 6.02 -18.29 3.56
CA GLY A 387 4.58 -18.11 3.68
C GLY A 387 3.79 -19.26 3.04
N ARG A 388 2.55 -18.98 2.65
CA ARG A 388 1.63 -19.98 2.07
C ARG A 388 1.97 -20.23 0.60
N ILE A 389 2.24 -21.49 0.27
CA ILE A 389 2.52 -22.00 -1.07
C ILE A 389 1.29 -22.74 -1.56
N LEU A 390 0.73 -22.28 -2.67
CA LEU A 390 -0.42 -22.88 -3.33
C LEU A 390 0.07 -23.70 -4.53
N SER A 391 -0.22 -24.99 -4.55
CA SER A 391 0.11 -25.88 -5.66
C SER A 391 -1.10 -26.10 -6.55
N PHE A 392 -0.89 -25.99 -7.85
CA PHE A 392 -1.93 -26.08 -8.86
C PHE A 392 -1.61 -27.20 -9.85
N SER A 393 -2.64 -27.90 -10.30
CA SER A 393 -2.58 -28.81 -11.44
C SER A 393 -3.47 -28.31 -12.58
N LYS A 394 -3.05 -28.55 -13.82
CA LYS A 394 -3.86 -28.24 -14.99
C LYS A 394 -4.95 -29.30 -15.13
N ARG A 395 -6.20 -28.89 -15.32
CA ARG A 395 -7.29 -29.83 -15.62
C ARG A 395 -7.03 -30.49 -16.97
N THR A 396 -6.75 -31.80 -16.96
CA THR A 396 -6.82 -32.64 -18.16
C THR A 396 -8.29 -32.73 -18.56
N ARG A 397 -8.62 -32.19 -19.74
CA ARG A 397 -9.92 -32.42 -20.38
C ARG A 397 -9.86 -33.70 -21.17
#